data_AF-A0A2E6PNH9-F1
#
_entry.id   AF-A0A2E6PNH9-F1
#
_cell.length_a   1.000
_cell.length_b   1.000
_cell.length_c   1.000
_cell.angle_alpha   90.00
_cell.angle_beta   90.00
_cell.angle_gamma   90.00
#
_symmetry.space_group_name_H-M   'P 1'
#
loop_
_entity.id
_entity.type
_entity.pdbx_description
1 polymer ?
#
loop_
_entity_poly.entity_id
_entity_poly.type
_entity_poly.pdbx_seq_one_letter_code
_entity_poly.pdbx_strand_id
1 'polypeptide(L)'
;MVETAEASFKEYAIEEFLVRDEPYYRPIGDEIELFTAAYRQHIPVLLKGPTGCGKTRFVEFMAWQLGRPMAVVKEKSGKTEELKDGEIRVPLVTIACHEDLTASDLVGRYLLDANGTRWIDGPMTRAVKNGAILYLDEVVEARKDTTVLIHPLTDHRRILPIEKTGSIIEADDRFLLCVSYNPGYQSALKDLKHSTRQRFISIEFYYPPAEIETEIIERESGCSKEHADALAKLGEKIRNLEEHGLQEGASTRLLIYAGRLMSEGIPPRRATQVAIVWTLTDDPELQRSIEEVSSSIFE
;
A
#
# COMPACT_ATOMS: atom_id res chain seq x y z
N MET A 1 15.89 -32.90 -27.39
CA MET A 1 16.11 -32.33 -26.04
C MET A 1 15.46 -30.97 -26.07
N VAL A 2 14.37 -30.78 -25.34
CA VAL A 2 13.72 -29.46 -25.24
C VAL A 2 14.44 -28.76 -24.08
N GLU A 3 15.23 -27.74 -24.39
CA GLU A 3 15.79 -26.83 -23.39
C GLU A 3 14.60 -26.19 -22.67
N THR A 4 14.45 -26.50 -21.39
CA THR A 4 13.55 -25.78 -20.50
C THR A 4 14.10 -24.37 -20.35
N ALA A 5 13.40 -23.40 -20.96
CA ALA A 5 13.70 -21.99 -20.78
C ALA A 5 13.73 -21.65 -19.28
N GLU A 6 14.75 -20.91 -18.85
CA GLU A 6 14.80 -20.35 -17.49
C GLU A 6 13.55 -19.49 -17.27
N ALA A 7 12.87 -19.71 -16.15
CA ALA A 7 11.67 -18.97 -15.79
C ALA A 7 12.03 -17.47 -15.64
N SER A 8 11.29 -16.60 -16.32
CA SER A 8 11.46 -15.13 -16.26
C SER A 8 10.91 -14.50 -14.97
N PHE A 9 10.41 -15.30 -14.02
CA PHE A 9 9.82 -14.84 -12.78
C PHE A 9 10.62 -15.32 -11.57
N LYS A 10 10.52 -14.57 -10.46
CA LYS A 10 11.03 -14.99 -9.16
C LYS A 10 9.85 -15.38 -8.27
N GLU A 11 9.93 -16.55 -7.66
CA GLU A 11 8.93 -17.07 -6.74
C GLU A 11 9.54 -17.14 -5.33
N TYR A 12 8.77 -16.69 -4.34
CA TYR A 12 9.14 -16.73 -2.93
C TYR A 12 7.96 -17.24 -2.12
N ALA A 13 8.23 -17.89 -1.00
CA ALA A 13 7.19 -18.06 0.01
C ALA A 13 6.78 -16.66 0.53
N ILE A 14 5.50 -16.45 0.84
CA ILE A 14 5.01 -15.10 1.16
C ILE A 14 5.65 -14.54 2.44
N GLU A 15 5.99 -15.41 3.39
CA GLU A 15 6.73 -15.10 4.60
C GLU A 15 8.22 -14.79 4.37
N GLU A 16 8.75 -15.11 3.19
CA GLU A 16 10.12 -14.80 2.77
C GLU A 16 10.19 -13.51 1.94
N PHE A 17 9.05 -12.88 1.65
CA PHE A 17 9.00 -11.62 0.92
C PHE A 17 9.56 -10.49 1.79
N LEU A 18 10.76 -10.04 1.43
CA LEU A 18 11.47 -8.93 2.05
C LEU A 18 11.58 -7.79 1.06
N VAL A 19 11.29 -6.57 1.53
CA VAL A 19 11.62 -5.35 0.79
C VAL A 19 13.12 -5.13 0.95
N ARG A 20 13.90 -5.58 -0.03
CA ARG A 20 15.38 -5.59 0.04
C ARG A 20 16.00 -4.24 -0.28
N ASP A 21 15.53 -3.63 -1.35
CA ASP A 21 16.00 -2.32 -1.80
C ASP A 21 15.19 -1.23 -1.11
N GLU A 22 15.83 -0.10 -0.81
CA GLU A 22 15.16 1.06 -0.23
C GLU A 22 14.09 1.57 -1.21
N PRO A 23 12.78 1.43 -0.89
CA PRO A 23 11.77 2.02 -1.73
C PRO A 23 11.81 3.53 -1.54
N TYR A 24 11.71 4.28 -2.64
CA TYR A 24 11.61 5.73 -2.52
C TYR A 24 10.30 6.09 -1.82
N TYR A 25 10.43 6.76 -0.67
CA TYR A 25 9.33 7.35 0.08
C TYR A 25 9.77 8.74 0.56
N ARG A 26 8.88 9.72 0.43
CA ARG A 26 9.11 11.09 0.87
C ARG A 26 8.17 11.40 2.03
N PRO A 27 8.69 11.60 3.26
CA PRO A 27 7.84 11.88 4.41
C PRO A 27 7.18 13.26 4.31
N ILE A 28 5.93 13.37 4.76
CA ILE A 28 5.16 14.62 4.73
C ILE A 28 4.96 15.16 6.15
N GLY A 29 4.92 14.30 7.17
CA GLY A 29 4.78 14.65 8.57
C GLY A 29 5.55 13.71 9.49
N ASP A 30 4.89 13.29 10.57
CA ASP A 30 5.43 12.44 11.63
C ASP A 30 5.07 10.94 11.45
N GLU A 31 4.59 10.54 10.27
CA GLU A 31 4.07 9.18 10.03
C GLU A 31 5.10 8.08 10.30
N ILE A 32 6.38 8.31 10.01
CA ILE A 32 7.47 7.37 10.28
C ILE A 32 7.65 7.18 11.79
N GLU A 33 7.61 8.26 12.56
CA GLU A 33 7.77 8.23 14.01
C GLU A 33 6.63 7.47 14.66
N LEU A 34 5.39 7.81 14.28
CA LEU A 34 4.17 7.18 14.78
C LEU A 34 4.14 5.68 14.46
N PHE A 35 4.45 5.29 13.22
CA PHE A 35 4.47 3.88 12.83
C PHE A 35 5.59 3.11 13.53
N THR A 36 6.77 3.71 13.69
CA THR A 36 7.88 3.08 14.43
C THR A 36 7.53 2.87 15.90
N ALA A 37 6.90 3.87 16.54
CA ALA A 37 6.42 3.75 17.92
C ALA A 37 5.35 2.66 18.06
N ALA A 38 4.40 2.62 17.13
CA ALA A 38 3.35 1.60 17.08
C ALA A 38 3.94 0.18 16.92
N TYR A 39 4.90 0.01 16.02
CA TYR A 39 5.61 -1.26 15.82
C TYR A 39 6.29 -1.74 17.10
N ARG A 40 7.03 -0.86 17.79
CA ARG A 40 7.72 -1.18 19.06
C ARG A 40 6.78 -1.53 20.22
N GLN A 41 5.55 -1.04 20.17
CA GLN A 41 4.52 -1.27 21.19
C GLN A 41 3.47 -2.32 20.75
N HIS A 42 3.65 -2.93 19.58
CA HIS A 42 2.72 -3.88 18.97
C HIS A 42 1.29 -3.32 18.80
N ILE A 43 1.17 -2.01 18.59
CA ILE A 43 -0.12 -1.32 18.43
C ILE A 43 -0.55 -1.42 16.97
N PRO A 44 -1.71 -2.00 16.64
CA PRO A 44 -2.21 -2.07 15.28
C PRO A 44 -2.37 -0.70 14.63
N VAL A 45 -2.02 -0.60 13.34
CA VAL A 45 -2.02 0.67 12.60
C VAL A 45 -3.11 0.68 11.53
N LEU A 46 -3.87 1.77 11.47
CA LEU A 46 -4.84 2.06 10.43
C LEU A 46 -4.36 3.27 9.61
N LEU A 47 -4.10 3.05 8.32
CA LEU A 47 -3.76 4.10 7.36
C LEU A 47 -5.03 4.60 6.66
N LYS A 48 -5.32 5.89 6.77
CA LYS A 48 -6.43 6.54 6.08
C LYS A 48 -5.91 7.54 5.06
N GLY A 49 -6.61 7.73 3.96
CA GLY A 49 -6.30 8.77 2.99
C GLY A 49 -6.86 8.45 1.62
N PRO A 50 -6.83 9.39 0.66
CA PRO A 50 -7.37 9.19 -0.69
C PRO A 50 -6.58 8.14 -1.48
N THR A 51 -7.07 7.72 -2.64
CA THR A 51 -6.31 6.76 -3.46
C THR A 51 -5.01 7.38 -3.96
N GLY A 52 -3.97 6.56 -4.13
CA GLY A 52 -2.74 6.99 -4.78
C GLY A 52 -1.95 8.10 -4.07
N CYS A 53 -2.16 8.31 -2.76
CA CYS A 53 -1.37 9.24 -1.93
C CYS A 53 -0.12 8.63 -1.27
N GLY A 54 0.16 7.33 -1.50
CA GLY A 54 1.41 6.70 -1.05
C GLY A 54 1.32 5.73 0.14
N LYS A 55 0.11 5.39 0.64
CA LYS A 55 -0.08 4.45 1.77
C LYS A 55 0.68 3.12 1.60
N THR A 56 0.51 2.43 0.47
CA THR A 56 1.17 1.14 0.22
C THR A 56 2.70 1.30 0.16
N ARG A 57 3.19 2.36 -0.49
CA ARG A 57 4.62 2.70 -0.58
C ARG A 57 5.23 3.01 0.78
N PHE A 58 4.46 3.66 1.66
CA PHE A 58 4.86 3.92 3.03
C PHE A 58 5.05 2.61 3.82
N VAL A 59 4.14 1.65 3.69
CA VAL A 59 4.28 0.34 4.38
C VAL A 59 5.48 -0.42 3.85
N GLU A 60 5.75 -0.39 2.54
CA GLU A 60 6.98 -0.95 1.95
C GLU A 60 8.24 -0.32 2.57
N PHE A 61 8.25 1.02 2.67
CA PHE A 61 9.34 1.77 3.28
C PHE A 61 9.53 1.43 4.76
N MET A 62 8.46 1.34 5.54
CA MET A 62 8.54 0.97 6.95
C MET A 62 9.00 -0.47 7.13
N ALA A 63 8.56 -1.41 6.30
CA ALA A 63 9.04 -2.80 6.35
C ALA A 63 10.55 -2.88 6.06
N TRP A 64 11.02 -2.15 5.04
CA TRP A 64 12.44 -2.03 4.75
C TRP A 64 13.20 -1.39 5.92
N GLN A 65 12.73 -0.26 6.46
CA GLN A 65 13.42 0.48 7.52
C GLN A 65 13.50 -0.32 8.83
N LEU A 66 12.42 -1.01 9.22
CA LEU A 66 12.35 -1.81 10.44
C LEU A 66 13.09 -3.15 10.32
N GLY A 67 13.24 -3.67 9.09
CA GLY A 67 14.03 -4.86 8.78
C GLY A 67 15.55 -4.64 8.74
N ARG A 68 16.04 -3.48 9.17
CA ARG A 68 17.48 -3.17 9.23
C ARG A 68 17.98 -3.19 10.67
N PRO A 69 19.24 -3.60 10.91
CA PRO A 69 19.84 -3.44 12.23
C PRO A 69 19.85 -1.95 12.61
N MET A 70 19.24 -1.62 13.74
CA MET A 70 19.05 -0.24 14.25
C MET A 70 20.36 0.59 14.41
N ALA A 71 21.53 0.01 14.14
CA ALA A 71 22.84 0.61 14.36
C ALA A 71 23.58 1.11 13.10
N VAL A 72 23.04 0.96 11.87
CA VAL A 72 23.81 1.33 10.66
C VAL A 72 23.03 2.26 9.74
N VAL A 73 23.06 3.57 10.06
CA VAL A 73 23.02 4.61 9.03
C VAL A 73 24.44 4.75 8.50
N LYS A 74 24.78 4.00 7.45
CA LYS A 74 25.89 4.33 6.56
C LYS A 74 25.39 4.32 5.12
N GLU A 75 25.72 5.39 4.41
CA GLU A 75 25.42 5.59 3.01
C GLU A 75 26.14 4.56 2.11
N LYS A 76 25.51 4.32 0.95
CA LYS A 76 26.02 3.69 -0.28
C LYS A 76 26.21 2.17 -0.26
N SER A 77 25.37 1.45 -1.01
CA SER A 77 25.62 1.13 -2.42
C SER A 77 24.61 0.09 -2.91
N GLY A 78 24.12 0.26 -4.15
CA GLY A 78 23.10 -0.60 -4.76
C GLY A 78 23.61 -1.98 -5.16
N LYS A 79 23.81 -2.86 -4.17
CA LYS A 79 23.94 -4.30 -4.40
C LYS A 79 23.07 -5.06 -3.41
N THR A 80 22.43 -6.11 -3.93
CA THR A 80 21.74 -7.14 -3.15
C THR A 80 22.78 -7.86 -2.28
N GLU A 81 23.05 -7.34 -1.08
CA GLU A 81 23.87 -8.04 -0.09
C GLU A 81 23.04 -9.18 0.54
N GLU A 82 23.65 -10.34 0.70
CA GLU A 82 23.11 -11.40 1.55
C GLU A 82 23.09 -10.90 2.99
N LEU A 83 21.97 -11.12 3.68
CA LEU A 83 21.74 -10.64 5.05
C LEU A 83 22.83 -11.17 5.98
N LYS A 84 23.43 -10.28 6.78
CA LYS A 84 24.48 -10.63 7.74
C LYS A 84 23.86 -11.31 8.96
N ASP A 85 24.65 -12.17 9.61
CA ASP A 85 24.23 -12.85 10.83
C ASP A 85 23.89 -11.82 11.92
N GLY A 86 22.65 -11.84 12.44
CA GLY A 86 22.13 -10.88 13.42
C GLY A 86 21.20 -9.77 12.88
N GLU A 87 20.90 -9.73 11.57
CA GLU A 87 19.93 -8.77 11.02
C GLU A 87 18.47 -9.21 11.28
N ILE A 88 17.66 -8.29 11.84
CA ILE A 88 16.24 -8.52 12.10
C ILE A 88 15.48 -8.50 10.77
N ARG A 89 14.82 -9.59 10.41
CA ARG A 89 13.92 -9.62 9.25
C ARG A 89 12.53 -9.18 9.67
N VAL A 90 11.94 -8.24 8.92
CA VAL A 90 10.54 -7.87 9.00
C VAL A 90 9.91 -8.12 7.62
N PRO A 91 9.37 -9.33 7.38
CA PRO A 91 8.65 -9.62 6.14
C PRO A 91 7.44 -8.71 5.97
N LEU A 92 7.10 -8.41 4.72
CA LEU A 92 5.86 -7.69 4.39
C LEU A 92 4.91 -8.66 3.69
N VAL A 93 3.77 -8.92 4.32
CA VAL A 93 2.69 -9.71 3.73
C VAL A 93 1.55 -8.77 3.38
N THR A 94 1.40 -8.46 2.10
CA THR A 94 0.31 -7.61 1.60
C THR A 94 -0.82 -8.47 1.05
N ILE A 95 -2.05 -8.16 1.47
CA ILE A 95 -3.27 -8.81 0.99
C ILE A 95 -4.23 -7.73 0.50
N ALA A 96 -4.50 -7.72 -0.80
CA ALA A 96 -5.56 -6.89 -1.38
C ALA A 96 -6.91 -7.48 -0.98
N CYS A 97 -7.71 -6.71 -0.24
CA CYS A 97 -9.02 -7.13 0.20
C CYS A 97 -10.06 -6.91 -0.91
N HIS A 98 -10.97 -7.86 -1.05
CA HIS A 98 -12.07 -7.83 -2.01
C HIS A 98 -13.24 -8.68 -1.47
N GLU A 99 -14.42 -8.56 -2.08
CA GLU A 99 -15.64 -9.18 -1.56
C GLU A 99 -15.61 -10.71 -1.57
N ASP A 100 -14.76 -11.34 -2.37
CA ASP A 100 -14.61 -12.80 -2.43
C ASP A 100 -13.54 -13.35 -1.48
N LEU A 101 -12.84 -12.48 -0.75
CA LEU A 101 -11.81 -12.90 0.21
C LEU A 101 -12.46 -13.58 1.42
N THR A 102 -12.20 -14.88 1.59
CA THR A 102 -12.76 -15.67 2.70
C THR A 102 -11.79 -15.82 3.87
N ALA A 103 -12.34 -16.15 5.04
CA ALA A 103 -11.55 -16.53 6.22
C ALA A 103 -10.55 -17.66 5.94
N SER A 104 -10.92 -18.62 5.07
CA SER A 104 -10.07 -19.77 4.75
C SER A 104 -8.88 -19.37 3.87
N ASP A 105 -9.05 -18.34 3.03
CA ASP A 105 -7.96 -17.84 2.20
C ASP A 105 -6.93 -17.09 3.03
N LEU A 106 -7.33 -16.43 4.13
CA LEU A 106 -6.44 -15.74 5.06
C LEU A 106 -5.75 -16.69 6.04
N VAL A 107 -6.54 -17.51 6.74
CA VAL A 107 -6.06 -18.35 7.85
C VAL A 107 -5.44 -19.64 7.33
N GLY A 108 -6.03 -20.25 6.31
CA GLY A 108 -5.58 -21.52 5.76
C GLY A 108 -6.70 -22.52 5.52
N ARG A 109 -6.33 -23.61 4.85
CA ARG A 109 -7.26 -24.65 4.42
C ARG A 109 -6.59 -26.01 4.35
N TYR A 110 -7.42 -27.05 4.45
CA TYR A 110 -7.00 -28.39 4.11
C TYR A 110 -7.00 -28.57 2.59
N LEU A 111 -5.91 -29.11 2.04
CA LEU A 111 -5.85 -29.60 0.67
C LEU A 111 -5.81 -31.13 0.68
N LEU A 112 -6.46 -31.73 -0.31
CA LEU A 112 -6.38 -33.15 -0.62
C LEU A 112 -5.27 -33.35 -1.64
N ASP A 113 -4.31 -34.22 -1.33
CA ASP A 113 -3.32 -34.72 -2.27
C ASP A 113 -3.33 -36.26 -2.29
N ALA A 114 -2.44 -36.84 -3.10
CA ALA A 114 -2.35 -38.30 -3.26
C ALA A 114 -2.02 -39.05 -1.95
N ASN A 115 -1.46 -38.37 -0.96
CA ASN A 115 -1.04 -38.94 0.33
C ASN A 115 -2.03 -38.62 1.46
N GLY A 116 -3.11 -37.87 1.17
CA GLY A 116 -4.20 -37.60 2.10
C GLY A 116 -4.53 -36.12 2.25
N THR A 117 -5.12 -35.77 3.40
CA THR A 117 -5.53 -34.40 3.71
C THR A 117 -4.44 -33.69 4.49
N ARG A 118 -3.90 -32.59 3.98
CA ARG A 118 -2.88 -31.78 4.66
C ARG A 118 -3.35 -30.35 4.88
N TRP A 119 -3.02 -29.80 6.05
CA TRP A 119 -3.24 -28.39 6.34
C TRP A 119 -2.21 -27.51 5.63
N ILE A 120 -2.65 -26.38 5.10
CA ILE A 120 -1.77 -25.34 4.56
C ILE A 120 -2.16 -24.01 5.18
N ASP A 121 -1.18 -23.36 5.80
CA ASP A 121 -1.33 -22.02 6.34
C ASP A 121 -1.59 -21.01 5.22
N GLY A 122 -2.58 -20.15 5.45
CA GLY A 122 -2.80 -18.97 4.64
C GLY A 122 -1.80 -17.85 4.96
N PRO A 123 -1.82 -16.76 4.17
CA PRO A 123 -0.88 -15.64 4.27
C PRO A 123 -0.94 -14.94 5.63
N MET A 124 -2.12 -14.80 6.25
CA MET A 124 -2.25 -14.21 7.60
C MET A 124 -1.56 -15.10 8.63
N THR A 125 -1.80 -16.41 8.60
CA THR A 125 -1.18 -17.36 9.53
C THR A 125 0.35 -17.37 9.38
N ARG A 126 0.84 -17.33 8.14
CA ARG A 126 2.28 -17.24 7.85
C ARG A 126 2.87 -15.92 8.38
N ALA A 127 2.17 -14.80 8.21
CA ALA A 127 2.60 -13.52 8.74
C ALA A 127 2.71 -13.53 10.29
N VAL A 128 1.69 -14.08 10.96
CA VAL A 128 1.64 -14.21 12.42
C VAL A 128 2.78 -15.06 12.96
N LYS A 129 3.06 -16.22 12.31
CA LYS A 129 4.13 -17.14 12.72
C LYS A 129 5.54 -16.58 12.51
N ASN A 130 5.74 -15.72 11.51
CA ASN A 130 7.07 -15.27 11.08
C ASN A 130 7.41 -13.84 11.51
N GLY A 131 6.54 -13.17 12.28
CA GLY A 131 6.81 -11.81 12.76
C GLY A 131 6.80 -10.77 11.64
N ALA A 132 5.89 -10.92 10.69
CA ALA A 132 5.74 -10.01 9.56
C ALA A 132 4.87 -8.79 9.88
N ILE A 133 5.04 -7.73 9.09
CA ILE A 133 3.98 -6.73 8.93
C ILE A 133 2.94 -7.35 8.00
N LEU A 134 1.74 -7.59 8.52
CA LEU A 134 0.58 -7.97 7.73
C LEU A 134 -0.18 -6.71 7.32
N TYR A 135 -0.16 -6.39 6.03
CA TYR A 135 -0.87 -5.26 5.45
C TYR A 135 -2.14 -5.72 4.72
N LEU A 136 -3.31 -5.38 5.28
CA LEU A 136 -4.60 -5.59 4.62
C LEU A 136 -4.99 -4.31 3.87
N ASP A 137 -4.77 -4.30 2.56
CA ASP A 137 -5.06 -3.17 1.71
C ASP A 137 -6.56 -3.13 1.37
N GLU A 138 -7.21 -2.00 1.60
CA GLU A 138 -8.65 -1.78 1.40
C GLU A 138 -9.52 -2.76 2.21
N VAL A 139 -9.24 -2.90 3.51
CA VAL A 139 -9.86 -3.91 4.42
C VAL A 139 -11.39 -3.88 4.45
N VAL A 140 -11.98 -2.73 4.12
CA VAL A 140 -13.42 -2.46 4.02
C VAL A 140 -14.10 -3.15 2.84
N GLU A 141 -13.34 -3.53 1.80
CA GLU A 141 -13.85 -4.33 0.68
C GLU A 141 -13.99 -5.82 1.03
N ALA A 142 -13.32 -6.27 2.09
CA ALA A 142 -13.51 -7.63 2.58
C ALA A 142 -14.88 -7.81 3.26
N ARG A 143 -15.39 -9.04 3.22
CA ARG A 143 -16.62 -9.39 3.94
C ARG A 143 -16.46 -9.19 5.45
N LYS A 144 -17.58 -8.86 6.11
CA LYS A 144 -17.60 -8.54 7.55
C LYS A 144 -17.10 -9.70 8.42
N ASP A 145 -17.41 -10.94 8.07
CA ASP A 145 -16.89 -12.15 8.73
C ASP A 145 -15.37 -12.31 8.55
N THR A 146 -14.82 -11.92 7.40
CA THR A 146 -13.37 -11.87 7.17
C THR A 146 -12.71 -10.77 8.03
N THR A 147 -13.32 -9.59 8.16
CA THR A 147 -12.73 -8.48 8.94
C THR A 147 -12.65 -8.74 10.45
N VAL A 148 -13.54 -9.56 11.02
CA VAL A 148 -13.52 -9.83 12.48
C VAL A 148 -12.40 -10.77 12.90
N LEU A 149 -11.77 -11.48 11.96
CA LEU A 149 -10.64 -12.39 12.23
C LEU A 149 -9.43 -11.66 12.83
N ILE A 150 -9.30 -10.36 12.58
CA ILE A 150 -8.20 -9.56 13.11
C ILE A 150 -8.41 -9.18 14.58
N HIS A 151 -9.60 -9.36 15.15
CA HIS A 151 -9.90 -8.89 16.51
C HIS A 151 -9.02 -9.54 17.58
N PRO A 152 -8.78 -10.88 17.57
CA PRO A 152 -7.87 -11.49 18.54
C PRO A 152 -6.40 -11.09 18.36
N LEU A 153 -6.01 -10.66 17.15
CA LEU A 153 -4.66 -10.16 16.84
C LEU A 153 -4.43 -8.70 17.27
N THR A 154 -5.51 -7.97 17.60
CA THR A 154 -5.47 -6.55 17.97
C THR A 154 -5.68 -6.30 19.46
N ASP A 155 -6.01 -7.32 20.23
CA ASP A 155 -6.08 -7.23 21.68
C ASP A 155 -4.77 -7.67 22.35
N HIS A 156 -4.67 -7.48 23.67
CA HIS A 156 -3.46 -7.77 24.45
C HIS A 156 -2.95 -9.22 24.35
N ARG A 157 -3.78 -10.17 23.90
CA ARG A 157 -3.39 -11.58 23.76
C ARG A 157 -2.61 -11.84 22.48
N ARG A 158 -2.82 -11.05 21.43
CA ARG A 158 -2.17 -11.19 20.11
C ARG A 158 -2.15 -12.65 19.61
N ILE A 159 -3.33 -13.27 19.56
CA ILE A 159 -3.48 -14.68 19.16
C ILE A 159 -4.25 -14.82 17.84
N LEU A 160 -4.01 -15.91 17.11
CA LEU A 160 -4.80 -16.35 15.96
C LEU A 160 -5.38 -17.75 16.24
N PRO A 161 -6.67 -17.85 16.60
CA PRO A 161 -7.36 -19.13 16.69
C PRO A 161 -7.58 -19.75 15.30
N ILE A 162 -7.20 -21.01 15.12
CA ILE A 162 -7.47 -21.79 13.91
C ILE A 162 -8.45 -22.91 14.26
N GLU A 163 -9.74 -22.61 14.17
CA GLU A 163 -10.82 -23.52 14.56
C GLU A 163 -10.75 -24.87 13.83
N LYS A 164 -10.41 -24.86 12.53
CA LYS A 164 -10.31 -26.07 11.70
C LYS A 164 -9.21 -27.05 12.14
N THR A 165 -8.19 -26.58 12.85
CA THR A 165 -7.12 -27.42 13.40
C THR A 165 -7.24 -27.59 14.92
N GLY A 166 -8.16 -26.87 15.57
CA GLY A 166 -8.29 -26.85 17.02
C GLY A 166 -7.09 -26.23 17.74
N SER A 167 -6.32 -25.36 17.07
CA SER A 167 -5.11 -24.75 17.61
C SER A 167 -5.23 -23.24 17.79
N ILE A 168 -4.39 -22.68 18.65
CA ILE A 168 -4.22 -21.24 18.83
C ILE A 168 -2.75 -20.93 18.58
N ILE A 169 -2.49 -19.91 17.77
CA ILE A 169 -1.13 -19.42 17.51
C ILE A 169 -0.95 -18.10 18.26
N GLU A 170 0.09 -18.00 19.07
CA GLU A 170 0.56 -16.72 19.62
C GLU A 170 1.39 -16.00 18.55
N ALA A 171 1.12 -14.72 18.33
CA ALA A 171 1.85 -13.94 17.33
C ALA A 171 3.29 -13.71 17.77
N ASP A 172 4.23 -13.84 16.83
CA ASP A 172 5.63 -13.45 17.05
C ASP A 172 5.70 -11.98 17.47
N ASP A 173 6.63 -11.64 18.36
CA ASP A 173 6.75 -10.28 18.88
C ASP A 173 6.90 -9.23 17.76
N ARG A 174 7.55 -9.57 16.65
CA ARG A 174 7.72 -8.67 15.50
C ARG A 174 6.47 -8.49 14.66
N PHE A 175 5.42 -9.29 14.87
CA PHE A 175 4.18 -9.18 14.11
C PHE A 175 3.48 -7.84 14.35
N LEU A 176 3.14 -7.16 13.26
CA LEU A 176 2.33 -5.95 13.28
C LEU A 176 1.18 -6.08 12.28
N LEU A 177 -0.04 -5.79 12.73
CA LEU A 177 -1.18 -5.64 11.84
C LEU A 177 -1.29 -4.18 11.37
N CYS A 178 -1.27 -3.99 10.05
CA CYS A 178 -1.53 -2.73 9.38
C CYS A 178 -2.73 -2.89 8.44
N VAL A 179 -3.65 -1.94 8.42
CA VAL A 179 -4.80 -1.95 7.51
C VAL A 179 -4.94 -0.60 6.83
N SER A 180 -5.48 -0.56 5.61
CA SER A 180 -5.83 0.69 4.93
C SER A 180 -7.31 0.75 4.58
N TYR A 181 -7.85 1.96 4.51
CA TYR A 181 -9.05 2.25 3.72
C TYR A 181 -9.10 3.72 3.29
N ASN A 182 -9.89 3.99 2.25
CA ASN A 182 -10.09 5.33 1.70
C ASN A 182 -11.44 5.88 2.23
N PRO A 183 -11.46 6.80 3.20
CA PRO A 183 -12.72 7.37 3.69
C PRO A 183 -13.42 8.19 2.60
N GLY A 184 -14.76 8.11 2.54
CA GLY A 184 -15.57 8.89 1.60
C GLY A 184 -15.77 8.26 0.22
N TYR A 185 -14.99 7.24 -0.15
CA TYR A 185 -15.10 6.55 -1.44
C TYR A 185 -16.25 5.54 -1.51
N GLN A 186 -16.68 5.02 -0.36
CA GLN A 186 -17.60 3.89 -0.29
C GLN A 186 -18.98 4.31 0.19
N SER A 187 -20.00 3.58 -0.26
CA SER A 187 -21.35 3.72 0.31
C SER A 187 -21.27 3.59 1.84
N ALA A 188 -22.07 4.36 2.57
CA ALA A 188 -22.13 4.33 4.05
C ALA A 188 -22.33 2.91 4.65
N LEU A 189 -22.71 1.93 3.83
CA LEU A 189 -22.89 0.52 4.20
C LEU A 189 -21.57 -0.28 4.34
N LYS A 190 -20.47 0.20 3.74
CA LYS A 190 -19.15 -0.46 3.69
C LYS A 190 -18.10 0.18 4.61
N ASP A 191 -18.51 1.03 5.55
CA ASP A 191 -17.58 1.59 6.53
C ASP A 191 -17.06 0.57 7.55
N LEU A 192 -15.84 0.82 8.04
CA LEU A 192 -15.27 0.07 9.15
C LEU A 192 -16.08 0.33 10.43
N LYS A 193 -16.62 -0.72 11.05
CA LYS A 193 -17.35 -0.60 12.32
C LYS A 193 -16.52 0.12 13.38
N HIS A 194 -17.17 0.95 14.21
CA HIS A 194 -16.50 1.64 15.33
C HIS A 194 -15.72 0.69 16.25
N SER A 195 -16.25 -0.51 16.52
CA SER A 195 -15.59 -1.52 17.35
C SER A 195 -14.30 -2.07 16.74
N THR A 196 -14.20 -2.10 15.40
CA THR A 196 -12.95 -2.43 14.71
C THR A 196 -12.02 -1.23 14.73
N ARG A 197 -12.51 -0.01 14.45
CA ARG A 197 -11.70 1.22 14.43
C ARG A 197 -10.99 1.51 15.76
N GLN A 198 -11.65 1.29 16.89
CA GLN A 198 -11.10 1.55 18.23
C GLN A 198 -9.98 0.58 18.65
N ARG A 199 -9.58 -0.36 17.78
CA ARG A 199 -8.47 -1.29 18.00
C ARG A 199 -7.17 -0.84 17.34
N PHE A 200 -7.17 0.30 16.67
CA PHE A 200 -6.05 0.81 15.90
C PHE A 200 -5.72 2.25 16.30
N ILE A 201 -4.45 2.62 16.23
CA ILE A 201 -4.10 4.03 16.01
C ILE A 201 -4.37 4.39 14.55
N SER A 202 -4.69 5.65 14.28
CA SER A 202 -4.89 6.13 12.91
C SER A 202 -3.73 7.03 12.49
N ILE A 203 -3.18 6.79 11.31
CA ILE A 203 -2.27 7.71 10.61
C ILE A 203 -2.99 8.17 9.35
N GLU A 204 -3.09 9.49 9.17
CA GLU A 204 -3.82 10.10 8.07
C GLU A 204 -2.87 10.60 7.01
N PHE A 205 -3.14 10.18 5.78
CA PHE A 205 -2.41 10.53 4.57
C PHE A 205 -3.25 11.47 3.75
N TYR A 206 -2.59 12.48 3.23
CA TYR A 206 -3.14 13.46 2.32
C TYR A 206 -2.28 13.51 1.07
N TYR A 207 -2.76 14.17 0.02
CA TYR A 207 -1.88 14.49 -1.09
C TYR A 207 -0.76 15.42 -0.61
N PRO A 208 0.49 15.22 -1.07
CA PRO A 208 1.61 16.04 -0.60
C PRO A 208 1.44 17.51 -1.02
N PRO A 209 2.03 18.46 -0.28
CA PRO A 209 2.18 19.84 -0.73
C PRO A 209 2.88 19.89 -2.10
N ALA A 210 2.55 20.88 -2.93
CA ALA A 210 3.02 20.96 -4.32
C ALA A 210 4.54 20.84 -4.49
N GLU A 211 5.33 21.42 -3.58
CA GLU A 211 6.80 21.31 -3.58
C GLU A 211 7.26 19.85 -3.41
N ILE A 212 6.70 19.13 -2.45
CA ILE A 212 7.01 17.72 -2.18
C ILE A 212 6.46 16.83 -3.30
N GLU A 213 5.25 17.11 -3.79
CA GLU A 213 4.64 16.35 -4.88
C GLU A 213 5.44 16.49 -6.18
N THR A 214 6.02 17.67 -6.43
CA THR A 214 6.96 17.90 -7.55
C THR A 214 8.18 16.99 -7.46
N GLU A 215 8.83 16.91 -6.29
CA GLU A 215 9.97 16.01 -6.07
C GLU A 215 9.59 14.54 -6.33
N ILE A 216 8.40 14.14 -5.88
CA ILE A 216 7.90 12.78 -6.08
C ILE A 216 7.65 12.49 -7.56
N ILE A 217 6.96 13.39 -8.28
CA ILE A 217 6.65 13.23 -9.70
C ILE A 217 7.94 13.19 -10.52
N GLU A 218 8.86 14.14 -10.31
CA GLU A 218 10.14 14.22 -11.03
C GLU A 218 10.89 12.89 -10.90
N ARG A 219 11.03 12.38 -9.68
CA ARG A 219 11.79 11.16 -9.41
C ARG A 219 11.13 9.88 -9.94
N GLU A 220 9.82 9.72 -9.74
CA GLU A 220 9.10 8.49 -10.10
C GLU A 220 8.70 8.42 -11.57
N SER A 221 8.66 9.56 -12.25
CA SER A 221 8.32 9.65 -13.67
C SER A 221 9.51 9.83 -14.60
N GLY A 222 10.61 10.44 -14.13
CA GLY A 222 11.76 10.78 -14.96
C GLY A 222 11.50 11.96 -15.91
N CYS A 223 10.40 12.70 -15.74
CA CYS A 223 10.15 13.92 -16.51
C CYS A 223 11.06 15.07 -16.02
N SER A 224 11.09 16.17 -16.78
CA SER A 224 11.81 17.36 -16.33
C SER A 224 11.15 17.98 -15.10
N LYS A 225 11.92 18.73 -14.32
CA LYS A 225 11.42 19.45 -13.15
C LYS A 225 10.30 20.44 -13.52
N GLU A 226 10.39 21.08 -14.69
CA GLU A 226 9.34 21.99 -15.18
C GLU A 226 8.02 21.24 -15.40
N HIS A 227 8.06 20.04 -16.01
CA HIS A 227 6.87 19.22 -16.18
C HIS A 227 6.32 18.71 -14.83
N ALA A 228 7.19 18.32 -13.90
CA ALA A 228 6.77 17.86 -12.58
C ALA A 228 6.07 18.97 -11.78
N ASP A 229 6.62 20.19 -11.78
CA ASP A 229 6.02 21.37 -11.12
C ASP A 229 4.65 21.72 -11.74
N ALA A 230 4.57 21.71 -13.08
CA ALA A 230 3.33 21.93 -13.79
C ALA A 230 2.26 20.86 -13.47
N LEU A 231 2.67 19.59 -13.35
CA LEU A 231 1.78 18.48 -12.97
C LEU A 231 1.30 18.58 -11.53
N ALA A 232 2.18 18.95 -10.58
CA ALA A 232 1.79 19.17 -9.18
C ALA A 232 0.75 20.31 -9.06
N LYS A 233 0.99 21.43 -9.76
CA LYS A 233 0.03 22.56 -9.84
C LYS A 233 -1.29 22.15 -10.48
N LEU A 234 -1.26 21.31 -11.53
CA LEU A 234 -2.47 20.77 -12.14
C LEU A 234 -3.24 19.92 -11.12
N GLY A 235 -2.55 19.02 -10.41
CA GLY A 235 -3.15 18.17 -9.38
C GLY A 235 -3.85 18.98 -8.30
N GLU A 236 -3.19 19.99 -7.75
CA GLU A 236 -3.77 20.91 -6.75
C GLU A 236 -5.04 21.60 -7.27
N LYS A 237 -5.00 22.15 -8.49
CA LYS A 237 -6.17 22.82 -9.09
C LYS A 237 -7.33 21.86 -9.33
N ILE A 238 -7.07 20.64 -9.79
CA ILE A 238 -8.12 19.63 -10.02
C ILE A 238 -8.75 19.20 -8.69
N ARG A 239 -7.96 18.99 -7.63
CA ARG A 239 -8.48 18.63 -6.31
C ARG A 239 -9.40 19.71 -5.74
N ASN A 240 -9.12 20.99 -6.02
CA ASN A 240 -10.00 22.09 -5.63
C ASN A 240 -11.34 22.12 -6.41
N LEU A 241 -11.50 21.33 -7.48
CA LEU A 241 -12.76 21.17 -8.20
C LEU A 241 -13.68 20.08 -7.60
N GLU A 242 -13.23 19.35 -6.56
CA GLU A 242 -14.04 18.31 -5.88
C GLU A 242 -15.39 18.86 -5.40
N GLU A 243 -15.44 20.11 -4.93
CA GLU A 243 -16.69 20.75 -4.49
C GLU A 243 -17.70 21.01 -5.64
N HIS A 244 -17.31 20.79 -6.90
CA HIS A 244 -18.09 21.11 -8.10
C HIS A 244 -18.55 19.87 -8.88
N GLY A 245 -18.59 18.69 -8.26
CA GLY A 245 -19.17 17.47 -8.84
C GLY A 245 -18.16 16.38 -9.22
N LEU A 246 -16.87 16.61 -9.00
CA LEU A 246 -15.85 15.56 -9.07
C LEU A 246 -15.94 14.67 -7.83
N GLN A 247 -16.08 13.36 -8.03
CA GLN A 247 -16.12 12.40 -6.91
C GLN A 247 -14.76 12.27 -6.21
N GLU A 248 -13.66 12.42 -6.95
CA GLU A 248 -12.29 12.36 -6.44
C GLU A 248 -11.37 13.23 -7.30
N GLY A 249 -10.46 13.96 -6.67
CA GLY A 249 -9.45 14.75 -7.36
C GLY A 249 -8.32 13.90 -7.95
N ALA A 250 -7.40 14.55 -8.68
CA ALA A 250 -6.27 13.87 -9.29
C ALA A 250 -5.32 13.26 -8.25
N SER A 251 -5.17 11.94 -8.25
CA SER A 251 -4.19 11.29 -7.37
C SER A 251 -2.75 11.52 -7.83
N THR A 252 -1.78 11.50 -6.90
CA THR A 252 -0.34 11.59 -7.22
C THR A 252 0.08 10.50 -8.21
N ARG A 253 -0.56 9.32 -8.17
CA ARG A 253 -0.35 8.23 -9.15
C ARG A 253 -0.64 8.68 -10.59
N LEU A 254 -1.75 9.38 -10.82
CA LEU A 254 -2.11 9.87 -12.16
C LEU A 254 -1.14 10.93 -12.65
N LEU A 255 -0.66 11.80 -11.76
CA LEU A 255 0.36 12.80 -12.08
C LEU A 255 1.68 12.13 -12.49
N ILE A 256 2.11 11.09 -11.78
CA ILE A 256 3.29 10.28 -12.15
C ILE A 256 3.09 9.62 -13.52
N TYR A 257 1.91 9.06 -13.81
CA TYR A 257 1.62 8.47 -15.12
C TYR A 257 1.70 9.51 -16.25
N ALA A 258 1.13 10.70 -16.05
CA ALA A 258 1.26 11.80 -17.00
C ALA A 258 2.75 12.17 -17.21
N GLY A 259 3.53 12.29 -16.14
CA GLY A 259 4.98 12.54 -16.23
C GLY A 259 5.73 11.47 -17.01
N ARG A 260 5.40 10.18 -16.83
CA ARG A 260 6.04 9.06 -17.54
C ARG A 260 5.73 9.10 -19.04
N LEU A 261 4.50 9.49 -19.41
CA LEU A 261 4.16 9.69 -20.81
C LEU A 261 4.96 10.85 -21.41
N MET A 262 5.13 11.95 -20.66
CA MET A 262 5.93 13.09 -21.08
C MET A 262 7.43 12.74 -21.25
N SER A 263 8.00 11.89 -20.38
CA SER A 263 9.39 11.43 -20.50
C SER A 263 9.63 10.58 -21.75
N GLU A 264 8.58 9.89 -22.25
CA GLU A 264 8.58 9.15 -23.51
C GLU A 264 8.29 10.05 -24.74
N GLY A 265 8.22 11.38 -24.54
CA GLY A 265 8.03 12.35 -25.62
C GLY A 265 6.57 12.60 -26.02
N ILE A 266 5.59 12.08 -25.27
CA ILE A 266 4.18 12.44 -25.50
C ILE A 266 3.97 13.91 -25.10
N PRO A 267 3.35 14.75 -25.95
CA PRO A 267 3.11 16.15 -25.63
C PRO A 267 2.32 16.33 -24.32
N PRO A 268 2.65 17.34 -23.48
CA PRO A 268 2.05 17.48 -22.16
C PRO A 268 0.52 17.46 -22.13
N ARG A 269 -0.13 18.20 -23.06
CA ARG A 269 -1.60 18.20 -23.18
C ARG A 269 -2.19 16.82 -23.45
N ARG A 270 -1.51 16.01 -24.28
CA ARG A 270 -1.98 14.66 -24.59
C ARG A 270 -1.77 13.72 -23.41
N ALA A 271 -0.63 13.84 -22.72
CA ALA A 271 -0.32 13.06 -21.54
C ALA A 271 -1.32 13.32 -20.39
N THR A 272 -1.64 14.59 -20.11
CA THR A 272 -2.63 14.94 -19.07
C THR A 272 -4.05 14.53 -19.46
N GLN A 273 -4.42 14.66 -20.73
CA GLN A 273 -5.74 14.23 -21.21
C GLN A 273 -5.98 12.73 -20.96
N VAL A 274 -5.04 11.87 -21.34
CA VAL A 274 -5.23 10.41 -21.20
C VAL A 274 -5.03 9.92 -19.78
N ALA A 275 -4.06 10.47 -19.04
CA ALA A 275 -3.70 9.97 -17.71
C ALA A 275 -4.54 10.58 -16.59
N ILE A 276 -5.11 11.77 -16.80
CA ILE A 276 -5.84 12.51 -15.77
C ILE A 276 -7.30 12.72 -16.20
N VAL A 277 -7.55 13.49 -17.26
CA VAL A 277 -8.91 13.91 -17.65
C VAL A 277 -9.84 12.71 -17.87
N TRP A 278 -9.48 11.82 -18.79
CA TRP A 278 -10.30 10.66 -19.15
C TRP A 278 -10.33 9.57 -18.07
N THR A 279 -9.44 9.64 -17.08
CA THR A 279 -9.41 8.68 -15.98
C THR A 279 -10.29 9.14 -14.80
N LEU A 280 -10.45 10.45 -14.61
CA LEU A 280 -11.21 10.99 -13.49
C LEU A 280 -12.72 11.01 -13.73
N THR A 281 -13.17 11.17 -14.99
CA THR A 281 -14.59 11.31 -15.29
C THR A 281 -14.92 11.00 -16.74
N ASP A 282 -16.09 10.41 -16.96
CA ASP A 282 -16.71 10.22 -18.28
C ASP A 282 -17.69 11.36 -18.64
N ASP A 283 -17.92 12.32 -17.73
CA ASP A 283 -18.79 13.47 -17.98
C ASP A 283 -18.11 14.50 -18.92
N PRO A 284 -18.65 14.73 -20.13
CA PRO A 284 -18.06 15.66 -21.08
C PRO A 284 -17.93 17.10 -20.59
N GLU A 285 -18.79 17.56 -19.68
CA GLU A 285 -18.71 18.92 -19.13
C GLU A 285 -17.53 19.04 -18.17
N LEU A 286 -17.39 18.09 -17.24
CA LEU A 286 -16.24 18.04 -16.32
C LEU A 286 -14.93 17.80 -17.06
N GLN A 287 -14.92 16.93 -18.09
CA GLN A 287 -13.73 16.74 -18.93
C GLN A 287 -13.26 18.05 -19.54
N ARG A 288 -14.16 18.85 -20.13
CA ARG A 288 -13.81 20.17 -20.69
C ARG A 288 -13.25 21.11 -19.63
N SER A 289 -13.87 21.17 -18.45
CA SER A 289 -13.36 22.02 -17.36
C SER A 289 -11.94 21.63 -16.93
N ILE A 290 -11.64 20.33 -16.82
CA ILE A 290 -10.29 19.86 -16.47
C ILE A 290 -9.31 20.13 -17.63
N GLU A 291 -9.73 19.95 -18.88
CA GLU A 291 -8.93 20.26 -20.07
C GLU A 291 -8.58 21.75 -20.18
N GLU A 292 -9.50 22.64 -19.83
CA GLU A 292 -9.24 24.09 -19.76
C GLU A 292 -8.18 24.41 -18.70
N VAL A 293 -8.29 23.81 -17.51
CA VAL A 293 -7.27 23.94 -16.45
C VAL A 293 -5.92 23.42 -16.94
N SER A 294 -5.89 22.25 -17.57
CA SER A 294 -4.66 21.69 -18.14
C SER A 294 -4.07 22.60 -19.22
N SER A 295 -4.90 23.17 -20.10
CA SER A 295 -4.46 24.04 -21.19
C SER A 295 -3.90 25.37 -20.70
N SER A 296 -4.36 25.85 -19.54
CA SER A 296 -3.83 27.06 -18.89
C SER A 296 -2.43 26.88 -18.29
N ILE A 297 -2.02 25.63 -18.03
CA ILE A 297 -0.72 25.28 -17.45
C ILE A 297 0.29 24.89 -18.54
N PHE A 298 -0.17 24.11 -19.52
CA PHE A 298 0.64 23.62 -20.62
C PHE A 298 0.22 24.37 -21.90
N GLU A 299 0.99 25.41 -22.26
CA GLU A 299 0.80 26.21 -23.48
C GLU A 299 0.85 25.38 -24.77
#